data_AF-A0A0H4VZ10-F1
#
_entry.id   AF-A0A0H4VZ10-F1
#
_cell.length_a   1.000
_cell.length_b   1.000
_cell.length_c   1.000
_cell.angle_alpha   90.00
_cell.angle_beta   90.00
_cell.angle_gamma   90.00
#
_symmetry.space_group_name_H-M   'P 1'
#
loop_
_entity.id
_entity.type
_entity.pdbx_description
1 polymer ?
#
loop_
_entity_poly.entity_id
_entity_poly.type
_entity_poly.pdbx_seq_one_letter_code
_entity_poly.pdbx_strand_id
1 'polypeptide(L)'
;MKNSNLLLPIFASVTLLTACGEEPAPAPEPTPTVAAEPTPTLPAPDQELLTTLLAETCPDLKPVNTAVCRRTMGADTVSCEFGLGEDDYLRNDATLAANEAGDAWEITDPETVCAL
;
A
#
# COMPACT_ATOMS: atom_id res chain seq x y z
N MET A 1 -15.59 66.65 -47.17
CA MET A 1 -14.84 65.99 -48.26
C MET A 1 -13.60 65.39 -47.60
N LYS A 2 -13.53 64.05 -47.50
CA LYS A 2 -12.54 63.17 -48.20
C LYS A 2 -11.12 63.70 -47.96
N ASN A 3 -10.16 62.99 -47.34
CA ASN A 3 -9.61 61.65 -47.62
C ASN A 3 -8.48 61.41 -46.58
N SER A 4 -8.29 60.19 -46.06
CA SER A 4 -7.26 59.20 -46.50
C SER A 4 -5.82 59.66 -46.19
N ASN A 5 -4.84 58.89 -45.75
CA ASN A 5 -4.65 57.54 -45.22
C ASN A 5 -3.10 57.46 -45.09
N LEU A 6 -2.60 56.65 -44.16
CA LEU A 6 -1.24 56.10 -44.20
C LEU A 6 -0.05 57.10 -44.17
N LEU A 7 0.49 57.32 -42.98
CA LEU A 7 1.91 57.64 -42.83
C LEU A 7 2.46 56.86 -41.63
N LEU A 8 2.88 55.62 -41.92
CA LEU A 8 3.75 54.85 -41.05
C LEU A 8 5.18 55.01 -41.60
N PRO A 9 6.08 55.64 -40.84
CA PRO A 9 7.50 55.31 -40.94
C PRO A 9 8.02 54.92 -39.55
N ILE A 10 8.48 53.67 -39.44
CA ILE A 10 9.91 53.38 -39.36
C ILE A 10 10.47 53.63 -37.95
N PHE A 11 10.55 52.54 -37.20
CA PHE A 11 11.72 52.12 -36.43
C PHE A 11 12.66 53.23 -35.93
N ALA A 12 12.52 53.59 -34.66
CA ALA A 12 13.64 54.05 -33.83
C ALA A 12 13.27 53.88 -32.34
N SER A 13 13.02 52.65 -31.91
CA SER A 13 12.97 52.33 -30.48
C SER A 13 14.39 52.33 -29.95
N VAL A 14 14.76 53.50 -29.45
CA VAL A 14 15.98 53.78 -28.70
C VAL A 14 16.13 52.77 -27.57
N THR A 15 17.33 52.21 -27.52
CA THR A 15 17.92 51.41 -26.45
C THR A 15 17.62 51.93 -25.05
N LEU A 16 16.99 51.09 -24.24
CA LEU A 16 17.22 51.04 -22.80
C LEU A 16 17.49 49.57 -22.45
N LEU A 17 18.74 49.14 -22.59
CA LEU A 17 19.23 47.99 -21.85
C LEU A 17 19.22 48.36 -20.37
N THR A 18 18.09 48.10 -19.71
CA THR A 18 18.03 47.96 -18.26
C THR A 18 18.73 46.64 -17.91
N ALA A 19 20.05 46.68 -17.83
CA ALA A 19 20.74 45.78 -16.93
C ALA A 19 20.29 46.13 -15.51
N CYS A 20 19.63 45.20 -14.82
CA CYS A 20 19.86 44.86 -13.41
C CYS A 20 18.63 44.12 -12.84
N GLY A 21 18.82 42.86 -12.48
CA GLY A 21 17.92 42.14 -11.56
C GLY A 21 17.05 41.06 -12.17
N GLU A 22 17.64 40.10 -12.90
CA GLU A 22 17.09 38.74 -12.83
C GLU A 22 17.39 38.22 -11.42
N GLU A 23 16.44 38.41 -10.51
CA GLU A 23 16.40 37.67 -9.26
C GLU A 23 16.30 36.19 -9.63
N PRO A 24 17.26 35.32 -9.23
CA PRO A 24 17.17 33.91 -9.54
C PRO A 24 15.86 33.38 -8.95
N ALA A 25 14.97 32.90 -9.81
CA ALA A 25 13.79 32.18 -9.33
C ALA A 25 14.29 31.07 -8.39
N PRO A 26 13.73 30.97 -7.17
CA PRO A 26 14.16 29.95 -6.22
C PRO A 26 14.07 28.59 -6.90
N ALA A 27 15.16 27.83 -6.84
CA ALA A 27 15.17 26.46 -7.33
C ALA A 27 14.02 25.70 -6.64
N PRO A 28 13.27 24.85 -7.37
CA PRO A 28 12.21 24.07 -6.76
C PRO A 28 12.80 23.26 -5.60
N GLU A 29 12.25 23.47 -4.40
CA GLU A 29 12.65 22.70 -3.23
C GLU A 29 12.45 21.21 -3.52
N PRO A 30 13.37 20.34 -3.12
CA PRO A 30 13.19 18.91 -3.28
C PRO A 30 11.92 18.51 -2.53
N THR A 31 10.92 18.04 -3.27
CA THR A 31 9.74 17.42 -2.65
C THR A 31 10.23 16.22 -1.85
N PRO A 32 9.90 16.08 -0.55
CA PRO A 32 10.28 14.91 0.20
C PRO A 32 9.66 13.67 -0.46
N THR A 33 10.51 12.82 -1.01
CA THR A 33 10.11 11.48 -1.45
C THR A 33 9.73 10.70 -0.21
N VAL A 34 8.43 10.41 -0.04
CA VAL A 34 7.97 9.44 0.94
C VAL A 34 8.55 8.09 0.53
N ALA A 35 9.34 7.48 1.41
CA ALA A 35 9.85 6.13 1.20
C ALA A 35 8.66 5.17 1.09
N ALA A 36 8.66 4.31 0.08
CA ALA A 36 7.65 3.27 -0.06
C ALA A 36 7.66 2.39 1.20
N GLU A 37 6.48 2.12 1.74
CA GLU A 37 6.32 1.23 2.89
C GLU A 37 6.87 -0.16 2.53
N PRO A 38 7.62 -0.81 3.45
CA PRO A 38 8.19 -2.12 3.16
C PRO A 38 7.06 -3.12 2.92
N THR A 39 7.05 -3.73 1.74
CA THR A 39 6.11 -4.82 1.45
C THR A 39 6.48 -6.03 2.31
N PRO A 40 5.54 -6.60 3.10
CA PRO A 40 5.85 -7.74 3.95
C PRO A 40 6.31 -8.93 3.09
N THR A 41 7.59 -9.30 3.26
CA THR A 41 8.28 -10.39 2.53
C THR A 41 7.99 -11.77 3.12
N LEU A 42 7.07 -11.83 4.10
CA LEU A 42 6.66 -13.07 4.75
C LEU A 42 6.28 -14.14 3.72
N PRO A 43 6.76 -15.39 3.90
CA PRO A 43 6.34 -16.49 3.07
C PRO A 43 4.83 -16.67 3.19
N ALA A 44 4.20 -17.21 2.13
CA ALA A 44 2.80 -17.57 2.21
C ALA A 44 2.62 -18.56 3.39
N PRO A 45 1.66 -18.33 4.30
CA PRO A 45 1.44 -19.24 5.40
C PRO A 45 0.87 -20.55 4.87
N ASP A 46 1.37 -21.66 5.39
CA ASP A 46 0.92 -23.00 5.07
C ASP A 46 0.02 -23.56 6.18
N GLN A 47 -0.57 -24.75 5.95
CA GLN A 47 -1.43 -25.41 6.93
C GLN A 47 -0.75 -25.58 8.30
N GLU A 48 0.53 -25.97 8.34
CA GLU A 48 1.24 -26.16 9.61
C GLU A 48 1.39 -24.86 10.40
N LEU A 49 1.63 -23.74 9.70
CA LEU A 49 1.71 -22.43 10.33
C LEU A 49 0.36 -22.06 10.94
N LEU A 50 -0.72 -22.16 10.16
CA LEU A 50 -2.07 -21.87 10.67
C LEU A 50 -2.44 -22.77 11.86
N THR A 51 -2.12 -24.06 11.78
CA THR A 51 -2.41 -25.02 12.86
C THR A 51 -1.71 -24.64 14.16
N THR A 52 -0.44 -24.25 14.06
CA THR A 52 0.35 -23.80 15.21
C THR A 52 -0.25 -22.52 15.78
N LEU A 53 -0.52 -21.53 14.92
CA LEU A 53 -1.06 -20.24 15.32
C LEU A 53 -2.42 -20.37 16.01
N LEU A 54 -3.31 -21.21 15.47
CA LEU A 54 -4.61 -21.49 16.06
C LEU A 54 -4.49 -22.21 17.41
N ALA A 55 -3.57 -23.18 17.54
CA ALA A 55 -3.38 -23.87 18.81
C ALA A 55 -2.80 -22.96 19.90
N GLU A 56 -1.91 -22.03 19.53
CA GLU A 56 -1.33 -21.04 20.44
C GLU A 56 -2.35 -19.96 20.83
N THR A 57 -3.17 -19.51 19.88
CA THR A 57 -4.14 -18.43 20.11
C THR A 57 -5.43 -18.95 20.75
N CYS A 58 -5.88 -20.14 20.35
CA CYS A 58 -7.15 -20.76 20.71
C CYS A 58 -6.91 -22.21 21.20
N PRO A 59 -6.35 -22.42 22.40
CA PRO A 59 -5.99 -23.76 22.88
C PRO A 59 -7.18 -24.70 23.12
N ASP A 60 -8.38 -24.15 23.30
CA ASP A 60 -9.62 -24.91 23.49
C ASP A 60 -10.30 -25.31 22.17
N LEU A 61 -9.81 -24.79 21.04
CA LEU A 61 -10.36 -25.10 19.73
C LEU A 61 -9.94 -26.52 19.29
N LYS A 62 -10.79 -27.16 18.47
CA LYS A 62 -10.41 -28.42 17.83
C LYS A 62 -9.16 -28.22 16.95
N PRO A 63 -8.33 -29.26 16.76
CA PRO A 63 -7.17 -29.15 15.88
C PRO A 63 -7.61 -28.94 14.43
N VAL A 64 -6.80 -28.21 13.66
CA VAL A 64 -7.00 -28.04 12.22
C VAL A 64 -6.75 -29.38 11.51
N ASN A 65 -7.72 -29.81 10.72
CA ASN A 65 -7.63 -31.03 9.90
C ASN A 65 -7.10 -30.74 8.49
N THR A 66 -7.64 -29.71 7.86
CA THR A 66 -7.25 -29.25 6.53
C THR A 66 -7.30 -27.73 6.47
N ALA A 67 -6.37 -27.10 5.75
CA ALA A 67 -6.36 -25.65 5.59
C ALA A 67 -5.80 -25.23 4.23
N VAL A 68 -6.33 -24.10 3.72
CA VAL A 68 -5.88 -23.45 2.50
C VAL A 68 -5.76 -21.96 2.77
N CYS A 69 -4.54 -21.45 2.71
CA CYS A 69 -4.26 -20.03 2.85
C CYS A 69 -3.99 -19.40 1.49
N ARG A 70 -4.60 -18.24 1.23
CA ARG A 70 -4.46 -17.47 -0.01
C ARG A 70 -4.09 -16.04 0.30
N ARG A 71 -2.95 -15.62 -0.25
CA ARG A 71 -2.50 -14.23 -0.25
C ARG A 71 -2.67 -13.65 -1.65
N THR A 72 -3.49 -12.61 -1.77
CA THR A 72 -3.59 -11.86 -3.02
C THR A 72 -2.27 -11.12 -3.26
N MET A 73 -1.79 -11.04 -4.50
CA MET A 73 -0.56 -10.30 -4.81
C MET A 73 -0.69 -8.84 -4.37
N GLY A 74 0.26 -8.38 -3.55
CA GLY A 74 0.26 -7.02 -2.99
C GLY A 74 -0.66 -6.82 -1.79
N ALA A 75 -1.31 -7.86 -1.26
CA ALA A 75 -2.08 -7.77 -0.02
C ALA A 75 -1.16 -7.92 1.20
N ASP A 76 -1.44 -7.11 2.23
CA ASP A 76 -0.76 -7.16 3.53
C ASP A 76 -1.29 -8.27 4.44
N THR A 77 -2.44 -8.85 4.08
CA THR A 77 -3.10 -9.92 4.82
C THR A 77 -3.25 -11.19 3.99
N VAL A 78 -3.50 -12.29 4.69
CA VAL A 78 -3.75 -13.61 4.13
C VAL A 78 -5.08 -14.13 4.64
N SER A 79 -5.91 -14.66 3.75
CA SER A 79 -7.15 -15.34 4.13
C SER A 79 -6.91 -16.85 4.14
N CYS A 80 -7.17 -17.49 5.27
CA CYS A 80 -7.03 -18.93 5.46
C CYS A 80 -8.40 -19.56 5.69
N GLU A 81 -8.79 -20.48 4.82
CA GLU A 81 -9.98 -21.31 4.97
C GLU A 81 -9.54 -22.64 5.61
N PHE A 82 -10.24 -23.15 6.63
CA PHE A 82 -9.82 -24.36 7.35
C PHE A 82 -10.99 -25.19 7.91
N GLY A 83 -10.75 -26.49 8.03
CA GLY A 83 -11.62 -27.47 8.66
C GLY A 83 -11.07 -27.90 10.02
N LEU A 84 -11.96 -28.13 10.98
CA LEU A 84 -11.64 -28.47 12.36
C LEU A 84 -12.01 -29.92 12.69
N GLY A 85 -11.15 -30.61 13.42
CA GLY A 85 -11.38 -31.99 13.89
C GLY A 85 -11.50 -33.00 12.74
N GLU A 86 -12.73 -33.33 12.37
CA GLU A 86 -13.03 -34.28 11.27
C GLU A 86 -13.65 -33.55 10.05
N ASP A 87 -13.69 -32.21 10.05
CA ASP A 87 -14.21 -31.45 8.93
C ASP A 87 -13.17 -31.34 7.80
N ASP A 88 -13.56 -31.80 6.61
CA ASP A 88 -12.76 -31.70 5.37
C ASP A 88 -13.21 -30.56 4.44
N TYR A 89 -14.21 -29.77 4.85
CA TYR A 89 -14.92 -28.85 3.96
C TYR A 89 -14.51 -27.37 4.08
N LEU A 90 -13.42 -27.06 4.77
CA LEU A 90 -12.87 -25.70 4.91
C LEU A 90 -13.94 -24.68 5.34
N ARG A 91 -14.80 -25.06 6.30
CA ARG A 91 -15.99 -24.29 6.66
C ARG A 91 -15.71 -23.02 7.46
N ASN A 92 -14.51 -22.89 7.99
CA ASN A 92 -14.10 -21.79 8.83
C ASN A 92 -13.09 -20.93 8.08
N ASP A 93 -13.03 -19.65 8.43
CA ASP A 93 -12.05 -18.73 7.89
C ASP A 93 -11.34 -17.96 9.01
N ALA A 94 -10.08 -17.63 8.76
CA ALA A 94 -9.26 -16.78 9.60
C ALA A 94 -8.47 -15.84 8.69
N THR A 95 -8.34 -14.58 9.12
CA THR A 95 -7.47 -13.62 8.47
C THR A 95 -6.19 -13.48 9.28
N LEU A 96 -5.06 -13.56 8.58
CA LEU A 96 -3.73 -13.35 9.14
C LEU A 96 -3.15 -12.03 8.63
N ALA A 97 -2.51 -11.27 9.51
CA ALA A 97 -1.74 -10.08 9.18
C ALA A 97 -0.28 -10.25 9.64
N ALA A 98 0.64 -9.53 9.02
CA ALA A 98 2.00 -9.46 9.52
C ALA A 98 2.01 -8.78 10.90
N ASN A 99 2.79 -9.31 11.85
CA ASN A 99 3.04 -8.65 13.12
C ASN A 99 3.74 -7.29 12.91
N GLU A 100 3.84 -6.47 13.96
CA GLU A 100 4.48 -5.14 13.88
C GLU A 100 5.93 -5.19 13.37
N ALA A 101 6.63 -6.30 13.58
CA ALA A 101 8.00 -6.51 13.14
C ALA A 101 8.11 -7.00 11.68
N GLY A 102 6.99 -7.46 11.07
CA GLY A 102 6.94 -7.97 9.71
C GLY A 102 7.60 -9.34 9.50
N ASP A 103 7.80 -10.11 10.58
CA ASP A 103 8.52 -11.39 10.59
C ASP A 103 7.69 -12.61 11.00
N ALA A 104 6.46 -12.40 11.47
CA ALA A 104 5.48 -13.46 11.72
C ALA A 104 4.06 -13.08 11.28
N TRP A 105 3.21 -14.08 11.06
CA TRP A 105 1.79 -13.92 10.84
C TRP A 105 1.03 -13.99 12.17
N GLU A 106 0.01 -13.16 12.35
CA GLU A 106 -0.85 -13.12 13.53
C GLU A 106 -2.33 -13.14 13.11
N ILE A 107 -3.18 -13.82 13.90
CA ILE A 107 -4.63 -13.84 13.66
C ILE A 107 -5.19 -12.45 13.96
N THR A 108 -5.85 -11.83 12.99
CA THR A 108 -6.38 -10.47 13.15
C THR A 108 -7.58 -10.39 14.07
N ASP A 109 -8.39 -11.45 14.11
CA ASP A 109 -9.62 -11.54 14.91
C ASP A 109 -9.64 -12.84 15.72
N PRO A 110 -8.82 -12.94 16.78
CA PRO A 110 -8.71 -14.18 17.55
C PRO A 110 -10.02 -14.51 18.27
N GLU A 111 -10.80 -13.51 18.67
CA GLU A 111 -12.04 -13.71 19.41
C GLU A 111 -13.14 -14.38 18.59
N THR A 112 -13.33 -14.02 17.32
CA THR A 112 -14.26 -14.72 16.43
C THR A 112 -13.74 -16.10 16.07
N VAL A 113 -12.43 -16.23 15.79
CA VAL A 113 -11.82 -17.51 15.41
C VAL A 113 -11.83 -18.52 16.56
N CYS A 114 -11.57 -18.08 17.79
CA CYS A 114 -11.60 -18.96 18.97
C CYS A 114 -13.03 -19.35 19.40
N ALA A 115 -14.07 -18.70 18.87
CA ALA A 115 -15.47 -18.98 19.22
C ALA A 115 -16.15 -20.05 18.33
N LEU A 116 -15.41 -20.64 17.38
CA LEU A 116 -15.87 -21.64 16.43
C LEU A 116 -16.10 -23.04 17.05
#